data_AF-A0A0A3I0C4-F1
#
_entry.id   AF-A0A0A3I0C4-F1
#
_cell.length_a   1.000
_cell.length_b   1.000
_cell.length_c   1.000
_cell.angle_alpha   90.00
_cell.angle_beta   90.00
_cell.angle_gamma   90.00
#
_symmetry.space_group_name_H-M   'P 1'
#
loop_
_entity.id
_entity.type
_entity.pdbx_description
1 polymer ?
#
loop_
_entity_poly.entity_id
_entity_poly.type
_entity_poly.pdbx_seq_one_letter_code
_entity_poly.pdbx_strand_id
1 'polypeptide(L)'
;MSRRKPYSKVKKHGQIRADHVKGMGDVVFKGFQCLNPDCEHFITVRKDQLDGEFEIECDKCNYLIHTDGETTFFKYDMEVEQDGAKVIAESGDFTVLHEEYVNEAEEFKYCIVCNTMKPLSFFDNHSSRNSGRQGECRLCKKIYNSIKNGTRTSDQHREAAQKRRMYMDLSGHEKINSKEIYERYNYRCFKCNKDLSNVESSIERPLDHTLPVYYLWPLNTKNATLLCRKCNGEKSGSWPTEFYNTSEIQRLAILTGFGFELLSGPPTYNPEAINRLSDPEVVDELLAKYSRYLGEIIKLRNRLLKEIGFDFFQYSKTISSVWVDLANKELK
;
A
#
# COMPACT_ATOMS: atom_id res chain seq x y z
N MET A 1 11.80 19.37 8.84
CA MET A 1 11.32 18.77 10.10
C MET A 1 12.51 18.23 10.90
N SER A 2 12.79 18.74 12.10
CA SER A 2 13.76 18.13 13.02
C SER A 2 13.21 16.79 13.51
N ARG A 3 13.88 15.67 13.21
CA ARG A 3 13.50 14.34 13.71
C ARG A 3 13.40 14.40 15.24
N ARG A 4 12.25 14.04 15.82
CA ARG A 4 12.11 13.88 17.27
C ARG A 4 13.18 12.91 17.76
N LYS A 5 13.79 13.22 18.91
CA LYS A 5 14.72 12.31 19.57
C LYS A 5 13.99 10.99 19.89
N PRO A 6 14.61 9.83 19.60
CA PRO A 6 14.00 8.54 19.91
C PRO A 6 13.80 8.39 21.43
N TYR A 7 12.56 8.21 21.88
CA TYR A 7 12.22 8.06 23.30
C TYR A 7 12.41 6.62 23.80
N SER A 8 12.39 5.63 22.91
CA SER A 8 12.67 4.23 23.21
C SER A 8 13.72 3.67 22.25
N LYS A 9 14.66 2.91 22.82
CA LYS A 9 15.71 2.22 22.07
C LYS A 9 15.70 0.75 22.48
N VAL A 10 15.44 -0.13 21.52
CA VAL A 10 15.65 -1.56 21.72
C VAL A 10 17.15 -1.80 21.81
N LYS A 11 17.65 -2.14 23.00
CA LYS A 11 19.04 -2.59 23.17
C LYS A 11 19.14 -4.01 22.62
N LYS A 12 19.99 -4.19 21.62
CA LYS A 12 20.24 -5.49 21.00
C LYS A 12 21.46 -6.12 21.67
N HIS A 13 21.32 -7.34 22.17
CA HIS A 13 22.41 -8.14 22.73
C HIS A 13 22.49 -9.45 21.96
N GLY A 14 23.70 -9.97 21.71
CA GLY A 14 23.90 -11.27 21.05
C GLY A 14 23.33 -11.36 19.64
N GLN A 15 23.32 -10.27 18.86
CA GLN A 15 22.81 -10.32 17.48
C GLN A 15 23.67 -11.25 16.63
N ILE A 16 23.07 -12.32 16.12
CA ILE A 16 23.70 -13.20 15.15
C ILE A 16 23.73 -12.47 13.81
N ARG A 17 24.93 -12.08 13.38
CA ARG A 17 25.15 -11.45 12.07
C ARG A 17 26.29 -12.17 11.35
N ALA A 18 25.91 -12.93 10.32
CA ALA A 18 26.88 -13.66 9.52
C ALA A 18 27.78 -12.70 8.73
N ASP A 19 29.04 -13.08 8.51
CA ASP A 19 30.04 -12.24 7.86
C ASP A 19 29.64 -11.88 6.42
N HIS A 20 29.10 -12.84 5.66
CA HIS A 20 28.61 -12.63 4.29
C HIS A 20 27.43 -11.64 4.19
N VAL A 21 26.79 -11.25 5.31
CA VAL A 21 25.67 -10.28 5.34
C VAL A 21 26.13 -8.90 5.81
N LYS A 22 27.33 -8.77 6.36
CA LYS A 22 27.89 -7.48 6.75
C LYS A 22 28.14 -6.66 5.48
N GLY A 23 27.65 -5.41 5.45
CA GLY A 23 27.72 -4.56 4.25
C GLY A 23 26.70 -4.86 3.15
N MET A 24 26.17 -6.09 3.06
CA MET A 24 25.25 -6.52 1.98
C MET A 24 23.80 -6.02 2.13
N GLY A 25 23.54 -5.15 3.10
CA GLY A 25 22.19 -4.70 3.44
C GLY A 25 21.57 -3.73 2.45
N ASP A 26 22.28 -3.32 1.40
CA ASP A 26 21.78 -2.49 0.30
C ASP A 26 22.29 -2.98 -1.07
N VAL A 27 22.93 -4.16 -1.11
CA VAL A 27 23.35 -4.82 -2.35
C VAL A 27 22.18 -5.62 -2.91
N VAL A 28 21.93 -5.48 -4.21
CA VAL A 28 20.88 -6.22 -4.94
C VAL A 28 21.57 -7.30 -5.76
N PHE A 29 20.95 -8.49 -5.78
CA PHE A 29 21.41 -9.65 -6.53
C PHE A 29 20.37 -10.01 -7.59
N LYS A 30 20.79 -10.59 -8.70
CA LYS A 30 19.92 -11.29 -9.65
C LYS A 30 20.04 -12.79 -9.39
N GLY A 31 18.91 -13.48 -9.30
CA GLY A 31 18.86 -14.90 -9.03
C GLY A 31 18.15 -15.65 -10.15
N PHE A 32 18.83 -16.61 -10.77
CA PHE A 32 18.32 -17.39 -11.89
C PHE A 32 18.93 -18.80 -11.94
N GLN A 33 18.34 -19.65 -12.76
CA GLN A 33 18.79 -21.03 -12.94
C GLN A 33 19.92 -21.10 -13.98
N CYS A 34 20.88 -22.00 -13.82
CA CYS A 34 21.84 -22.28 -14.88
C CYS A 34 21.12 -22.70 -16.18
N LEU A 35 21.50 -22.14 -17.33
CA LEU A 35 20.88 -22.46 -18.64
C LEU A 35 21.29 -23.83 -19.20
N ASN A 36 22.36 -24.43 -18.70
CA ASN A 36 22.68 -25.84 -18.99
C ASN A 36 21.49 -26.75 -18.56
N PRO A 37 20.84 -27.47 -19.50
CA PRO A 37 19.66 -28.29 -19.22
C PRO A 37 19.85 -29.34 -18.13
N ASP A 38 21.07 -29.84 -17.96
CA ASP A 38 21.40 -30.87 -16.97
C ASP A 38 21.79 -30.28 -15.59
N CYS A 39 21.76 -28.95 -15.44
CA CYS A 39 22.23 -28.28 -14.23
C CYS A 39 21.09 -27.66 -13.39
N GLU A 40 20.89 -28.24 -12.22
CA GLU A 40 19.95 -27.74 -11.21
C GLU A 40 20.49 -26.61 -10.33
N HIS A 41 21.64 -26.01 -10.65
CA HIS A 41 22.21 -24.95 -9.83
C HIS A 41 21.51 -23.60 -10.01
N PHE A 42 21.11 -22.99 -8.89
CA PHE A 42 20.57 -21.63 -8.85
C PHE A 42 21.70 -20.64 -8.56
N ILE A 43 21.97 -19.78 -9.53
CA ILE A 43 23.06 -18.81 -9.52
C ILE A 43 22.54 -17.50 -8.93
N THR A 44 23.35 -16.86 -8.08
CA THR A 44 23.09 -15.52 -7.59
C THR A 44 24.29 -14.62 -7.84
N VAL A 45 24.09 -13.59 -8.66
CA VAL A 45 25.13 -12.61 -9.00
C VAL A 45 24.74 -11.22 -8.51
N ARG A 46 25.72 -10.36 -8.21
CA ARG A 46 25.37 -8.99 -7.79
C ARG A 46 24.97 -8.17 -9.01
N LYS A 47 23.94 -7.35 -8.86
CA LYS A 47 23.42 -6.51 -9.95
C LYS A 47 24.47 -5.51 -10.46
N ASP A 48 25.31 -4.98 -9.58
CA ASP A 48 26.37 -4.04 -9.95
C ASP A 48 27.54 -4.68 -10.70
N GLN A 49 27.59 -6.01 -10.79
CA GLN A 49 28.54 -6.74 -11.64
C GLN A 49 27.98 -6.99 -13.05
N LEU A 50 26.71 -6.66 -13.28
CA LEU A 50 26.02 -6.80 -14.56
C LEU A 50 25.92 -5.46 -15.30
N ASP A 51 26.53 -4.40 -14.77
CA ASP A 51 26.57 -3.09 -15.43
C ASP A 51 27.61 -3.14 -16.58
N GLY A 52 27.15 -3.51 -17.78
CA GLY A 52 27.97 -3.60 -18.99
C GLY A 52 28.19 -5.05 -19.46
N GLU A 53 29.36 -5.31 -20.05
CA GLU A 53 29.76 -6.67 -20.42
C GLU A 53 29.99 -7.52 -19.17
N PHE A 54 29.38 -8.70 -19.13
CA PHE A 54 29.47 -9.64 -18.02
C PHE A 54 29.80 -11.05 -18.51
N GLU A 55 30.42 -11.81 -17.62
CA GLU A 55 30.74 -13.22 -17.78
C GLU A 55 30.53 -13.92 -16.44
N ILE A 56 29.69 -14.96 -16.45
CA ILE A 56 29.19 -15.67 -15.28
C ILE A 56 29.39 -17.16 -15.53
N GLU A 57 30.29 -17.75 -14.76
CA GLU A 57 30.52 -19.19 -14.77
C GLU A 57 29.67 -19.87 -13.69
N CYS A 58 28.98 -20.96 -14.06
CA CYS A 58 28.23 -21.76 -13.10
C CYS A 58 29.18 -22.61 -12.25
N ASP A 59 29.22 -22.38 -10.94
CA ASP A 59 30.08 -23.09 -9.97
C ASP A 59 29.94 -24.63 -9.98
N LYS A 60 28.83 -25.16 -10.54
CA LYS A 60 28.53 -26.60 -10.53
C LYS A 60 28.92 -27.31 -11.83
N CYS A 61 28.71 -26.68 -12.98
CA CYS A 61 28.90 -27.33 -14.28
C CYS A 61 29.81 -26.55 -15.23
N ASN A 62 30.39 -25.43 -14.76
CA ASN A 62 31.27 -24.54 -15.53
C ASN A 62 30.63 -24.01 -16.82
N TYR A 63 29.29 -23.98 -16.86
CA TYR A 63 28.56 -23.41 -17.98
C TYR A 63 28.72 -21.88 -17.97
N LEU A 64 29.03 -21.31 -19.14
CA LEU A 64 29.39 -19.91 -19.28
C LEU A 64 28.23 -19.07 -19.81
N ILE A 65 27.74 -18.15 -18.99
CA ILE A 65 26.70 -17.17 -19.34
C ILE A 65 27.38 -15.81 -19.48
N HIS A 66 27.36 -15.22 -20.66
CA HIS A 66 28.06 -13.96 -20.98
C HIS A 66 27.23 -13.09 -21.91
N THR A 67 27.52 -11.79 -21.98
CA THR A 67 26.68 -10.78 -22.68
C THR A 67 26.31 -11.15 -24.11
N ASP A 68 27.28 -11.50 -24.96
CA ASP A 68 27.04 -11.85 -26.36
C ASP A 68 26.72 -13.35 -26.57
N GLY A 69 26.49 -14.08 -25.48
CA GLY A 69 26.25 -15.50 -25.52
C GLY A 69 24.79 -15.85 -25.73
N GLU A 70 24.57 -17.03 -26.30
CA GLU A 70 23.24 -17.55 -26.55
C GLU A 70 23.17 -19.06 -26.30
N THR A 71 21.99 -19.53 -25.89
CA THR A 71 21.71 -20.96 -25.71
C THR A 71 20.60 -21.39 -26.66
N THR A 72 20.92 -22.26 -27.62
CA THR A 72 19.90 -22.93 -28.45
C THR A 72 19.37 -24.17 -27.74
N PHE A 73 18.06 -24.22 -27.52
CA PHE A 73 17.42 -25.36 -26.85
C PHE A 73 16.89 -26.40 -27.81
N PHE A 74 16.32 -25.97 -28.93
CA PHE A 74 15.79 -26.87 -29.96
C PHE A 74 15.71 -26.18 -31.30
N LYS A 75 15.64 -26.98 -32.37
CA LYS A 75 15.29 -26.50 -33.71
C LYS A 75 13.80 -26.71 -33.92
N TYR A 76 13.14 -25.80 -34.64
CA TYR A 76 11.72 -25.90 -34.93
C TYR A 76 11.47 -25.86 -36.43
N ASP A 77 10.43 -26.59 -36.84
CA ASP A 77 9.74 -26.47 -38.11
C ASP A 77 8.29 -26.12 -37.79
N MET A 78 7.81 -24.99 -38.31
CA MET A 78 6.42 -24.56 -38.17
C MET A 78 5.62 -25.10 -39.35
N GLU A 79 4.90 -26.20 -39.12
CA GLU A 79 3.97 -26.75 -40.10
C GLU A 79 2.65 -25.98 -40.10
N VAL A 80 2.21 -25.57 -41.29
CA VAL A 80 0.86 -25.03 -41.53
C VAL A 80 0.11 -25.94 -42.48
N GLU A 81 -1.18 -26.11 -42.25
CA GLU A 81 -2.04 -26.89 -43.13
C GLU A 81 -2.57 -26.00 -44.26
N GLN A 82 -2.25 -26.35 -45.50
CA GLN A 82 -2.76 -25.72 -46.71
C GLN A 82 -3.32 -26.80 -47.64
N ASP A 83 -4.60 -26.68 -47.98
CA ASP A 83 -5.31 -27.60 -48.89
C ASP A 83 -5.19 -29.09 -48.51
N GLY A 84 -5.20 -29.40 -47.21
CA GLY A 84 -5.10 -30.77 -46.69
C GLY A 84 -3.68 -31.37 -46.72
N ALA A 85 -2.67 -30.57 -47.10
CA ALA A 85 -1.27 -30.91 -46.98
C ALA A 85 -0.59 -30.09 -45.87
N LYS A 86 0.29 -30.73 -45.11
CA LYS A 86 1.18 -30.04 -44.16
C LYS A 86 2.38 -29.49 -44.93
N VAL A 87 2.55 -28.18 -44.89
CA VAL A 87 3.68 -27.48 -45.51
C VAL A 87 4.47 -26.77 -44.40
N ILE A 88 5.79 -26.85 -44.44
CA ILE A 88 6.65 -26.11 -43.52
C ILE A 88 6.62 -24.63 -43.94
N ALA A 89 6.07 -23.77 -43.09
CA ALA A 89 6.02 -22.33 -43.29
C ALA A 89 7.33 -21.64 -42.90
N GLU A 90 7.97 -22.12 -41.84
CA GLU A 90 9.17 -21.52 -41.27
C GLU A 90 10.00 -22.59 -40.56
N SER A 91 11.31 -22.48 -40.63
CA SER A 91 12.24 -23.29 -39.85
C SER A 91 13.26 -22.38 -39.17
N GLY A 92 13.65 -22.71 -37.95
CA GLY A 92 14.60 -21.90 -37.20
C GLY A 92 15.13 -22.59 -35.95
N ASP A 93 15.96 -21.86 -35.22
CA ASP A 93 16.54 -22.30 -33.95
C ASP A 93 15.87 -21.51 -32.81
N PHE A 94 15.36 -22.22 -31.80
CA PHE A 94 14.87 -21.60 -30.58
C PHE A 94 16.04 -21.32 -29.66
N THR A 95 16.48 -20.07 -29.69
CA THR A 95 17.65 -19.58 -28.99
C THR A 95 17.26 -18.51 -27.98
N VAL A 96 17.85 -18.58 -26.79
CA VAL A 96 17.69 -17.56 -25.73
C VAL A 96 19.01 -16.83 -25.56
N LEU A 97 18.97 -15.51 -25.67
CA LEU A 97 20.10 -14.64 -25.40
C LEU A 97 20.37 -14.59 -23.89
N HIS A 98 21.64 -14.77 -23.50
CA HIS A 98 22.04 -14.78 -22.10
C HIS A 98 21.73 -13.46 -21.38
N GLU A 99 21.95 -12.33 -22.07
CA GLU A 99 21.63 -11.00 -21.53
C GLU A 99 20.15 -10.86 -21.19
N GLU A 100 19.25 -11.24 -22.10
CA GLU A 100 17.80 -11.15 -21.87
C GLU A 100 17.37 -12.01 -20.67
N TYR A 101 17.87 -13.24 -20.60
CA TYR A 101 17.60 -14.17 -19.51
C TYR A 101 18.05 -13.65 -18.14
N VAL A 102 19.25 -13.07 -18.06
CA VAL A 102 19.77 -12.48 -16.81
C VAL A 102 19.00 -11.20 -16.44
N ASN A 103 18.63 -10.39 -17.44
CA ASN A 103 17.92 -9.13 -17.21
C ASN A 103 16.49 -9.33 -16.69
N GLU A 104 15.77 -10.36 -17.16
CA GLU A 104 14.42 -10.67 -16.66
C GLU A 104 14.42 -11.29 -15.25
N ALA A 105 15.56 -11.81 -14.78
CA ALA A 105 15.64 -12.54 -13.53
C ALA A 105 15.19 -11.71 -12.31
N GLU A 106 14.57 -12.38 -11.33
CA GLU A 106 14.07 -11.75 -10.11
C GLU A 106 15.23 -11.16 -9.28
N GLU A 107 14.97 -10.02 -8.66
CA GLU A 107 15.94 -9.35 -7.80
C GLU A 107 15.85 -9.85 -6.35
N PHE A 108 17.00 -10.09 -5.73
CA PHE A 108 17.13 -10.59 -4.38
C PHE A 108 17.99 -9.67 -3.51
N LYS A 109 17.81 -9.78 -2.19
CA LYS A 109 18.56 -9.02 -1.20
C LYS A 109 18.67 -9.78 0.12
N TYR A 110 19.77 -9.59 0.85
CA TYR A 110 19.91 -10.10 2.21
C TYR A 110 19.14 -9.27 3.23
N CYS A 111 18.41 -9.95 4.11
CA CYS A 111 17.88 -9.33 5.32
C CYS A 111 18.97 -9.21 6.39
N ILE A 112 19.27 -7.99 6.82
CA ILE A 112 20.32 -7.74 7.83
C ILE A 112 19.97 -8.22 9.25
N VAL A 113 18.74 -8.70 9.45
CA VAL A 113 18.25 -9.17 10.74
C VAL A 113 18.31 -10.69 10.83
N CYS A 114 17.74 -11.40 9.85
CA CYS A 114 17.72 -12.87 9.85
C CYS A 114 18.79 -13.51 8.95
N ASN A 115 19.63 -12.72 8.28
CA ASN A 115 20.72 -13.17 7.41
C ASN A 115 20.28 -13.96 6.16
N THR A 116 18.98 -14.06 5.87
CA THR A 116 18.46 -14.79 4.70
C THR A 116 18.37 -13.91 3.47
N MET A 117 18.69 -14.47 2.30
CA MET A 117 18.41 -13.87 1.00
C MET A 117 16.92 -14.06 0.66
N LYS A 118 16.28 -12.99 0.18
CA LYS A 118 14.85 -12.98 -0.18
C LYS A 118 14.59 -12.11 -1.41
N PRO A 119 13.48 -12.34 -2.15
CA PRO A 119 13.09 -11.46 -3.23
C PRO A 119 12.92 -10.02 -2.75
N LEU A 120 13.25 -9.06 -3.60
CA LEU A 120 13.26 -7.64 -3.27
C LEU A 120 11.86 -7.13 -2.86
N SER A 121 10.82 -7.75 -3.41
CA SER A 121 9.40 -7.52 -3.08
C SER A 121 9.03 -7.81 -1.61
N PHE A 122 9.83 -8.61 -0.89
CA PHE A 122 9.65 -8.93 0.53
C PHE A 122 10.20 -7.85 1.48
N PHE A 123 10.67 -6.73 0.94
CA PHE A 123 11.17 -5.58 1.68
C PHE A 123 10.28 -4.36 1.38
N ASP A 124 9.98 -3.57 2.42
CA ASP A 124 9.20 -2.35 2.25
C ASP A 124 10.04 -1.26 1.56
N ASN A 125 9.37 -0.37 0.83
CA ASN A 125 10.02 0.75 0.13
C ASN A 125 10.73 1.69 1.10
N HIS A 126 11.92 2.14 0.70
CA HIS A 126 12.71 3.13 1.42
C HIS A 126 13.62 3.89 0.46
N SER A 127 13.07 4.92 -0.18
CA SER A 127 13.71 5.65 -1.29
C SER A 127 15.10 6.20 -0.99
N SER A 128 15.41 6.51 0.28
CA SER A 128 16.72 7.06 0.64
C SER A 128 17.84 6.00 0.74
N ARG A 129 17.57 4.73 0.42
CA ARG A 129 18.57 3.66 0.41
C ARG A 129 18.90 3.29 -1.02
N ASN A 130 20.13 2.87 -1.28
CA ASN A 130 20.60 2.54 -2.63
C ASN A 130 19.75 1.45 -3.29
N SER A 131 19.30 0.45 -2.53
CA SER A 131 18.43 -0.60 -3.07
C SER A 131 16.95 -0.18 -3.23
N GLY A 132 16.58 1.07 -2.91
CA GLY A 132 15.19 1.54 -2.84
C GLY A 132 14.30 0.85 -1.78
N ARG A 133 14.87 -0.05 -0.96
CA ARG A 133 14.15 -0.91 -0.01
C ARG A 133 14.81 -0.87 1.37
N GLN A 134 14.05 -1.23 2.40
CA GLN A 134 14.58 -1.38 3.76
C GLN A 134 15.63 -2.50 3.87
N GLY A 135 16.44 -2.46 4.92
CA GLY A 135 17.48 -3.47 5.17
C GLY A 135 16.93 -4.75 5.80
N GLU A 136 15.83 -4.64 6.53
CA GLU A 136 15.09 -5.75 7.12
C GLU A 136 13.91 -6.18 6.23
N CYS A 137 13.63 -7.48 6.17
CA CYS A 137 12.46 -7.99 5.48
C CYS A 137 11.17 -7.69 6.27
N ARG A 138 10.02 -7.73 5.59
CA ARG A 138 8.70 -7.42 6.16
C ARG A 138 8.36 -8.28 7.38
N LEU A 139 8.79 -9.54 7.41
CA LEU A 139 8.61 -10.44 8.56
C LEU A 139 9.40 -9.96 9.78
N CYS A 140 10.70 -9.74 9.64
CA CYS A 140 11.55 -9.23 10.71
C CYS A 140 11.08 -7.85 11.19
N LYS A 141 10.65 -6.99 10.27
CA LYS A 141 10.07 -5.69 10.59
C LYS A 141 8.79 -5.82 11.42
N LYS A 142 7.89 -6.74 11.07
CA LYS A 142 6.64 -6.99 11.81
C LYS A 142 6.94 -7.39 13.26
N ILE A 143 7.87 -8.32 13.46
CA ILE A 143 8.31 -8.79 14.79
C ILE A 143 9.00 -7.65 15.55
N TYR A 144 9.89 -6.89 14.90
CA TYR A 144 10.54 -5.75 15.53
C TYR A 144 9.54 -4.67 15.95
N ASN A 145 8.55 -4.41 15.11
CA ASN A 145 7.48 -3.46 15.39
C ASN A 145 6.57 -3.93 16.51
N SER A 146 6.27 -5.23 16.66
CA SER A 146 5.47 -5.71 17.79
C SER A 146 6.17 -5.47 19.13
N ILE A 147 7.50 -5.68 19.18
CA ILE A 147 8.33 -5.35 20.35
C ILE A 147 8.26 -3.84 20.64
N LYS A 148 8.40 -3.00 19.62
CA LYS A 148 8.31 -1.53 19.77
C LYS A 148 6.91 -1.04 20.14
N ASN A 149 5.86 -1.67 19.63
CA ASN A 149 4.48 -1.26 19.85
C ASN A 149 4.08 -1.36 21.33
N GLY A 150 4.67 -2.29 22.09
CA GLY A 150 4.50 -2.35 23.55
C GLY A 150 5.06 -1.13 24.30
N THR A 151 5.90 -0.32 23.65
CA THR A 151 6.49 0.89 24.22
C THR A 151 5.97 2.18 23.61
N ARG A 152 5.03 2.12 22.65
CA ARG A 152 4.52 3.33 21.97
C ARG A 152 3.87 4.29 22.95
N THR A 153 4.47 5.47 23.13
CA THR A 153 3.87 6.55 23.91
C THR A 153 2.51 6.94 23.31
N SER A 154 1.55 7.28 24.17
CA SER A 154 0.24 7.80 23.80
C SER A 154 0.30 8.90 22.73
N ASP A 155 1.37 9.71 22.69
CA ASP A 155 1.60 10.75 21.68
C ASP A 155 1.81 10.25 20.24
N GLN A 156 2.45 9.08 20.05
CA GLN A 156 2.62 8.51 18.70
C GLN A 156 1.32 7.87 18.19
N HIS A 157 0.52 7.32 19.11
CA HIS A 157 -0.86 6.98 18.82
C HIS A 157 -1.69 8.24 18.54
N ARG A 158 -1.41 9.36 19.22
CA ARG A 158 -2.05 10.66 18.98
C ARG A 158 -1.70 11.27 17.61
N GLU A 159 -0.53 11.03 17.04
CA GLU A 159 -0.14 11.51 15.70
C GLU A 159 -0.87 10.76 14.57
N ALA A 160 -0.91 9.42 14.63
CA ALA A 160 -1.76 8.64 13.73
C ALA A 160 -3.26 8.95 13.94
N ALA A 161 -3.64 9.33 15.17
CA ALA A 161 -4.96 9.84 15.49
C ALA A 161 -5.16 11.33 15.17
N GLN A 162 -4.12 12.12 14.88
CA GLN A 162 -4.25 13.54 14.52
C GLN A 162 -4.63 13.69 13.05
N LYS A 163 -4.10 12.85 12.16
CA LYS A 163 -4.60 12.73 10.79
C LYS A 163 -6.09 12.32 10.79
N ARG A 164 -6.45 11.30 11.59
CA ARG A 164 -7.87 10.91 11.76
C ARG A 164 -8.70 12.03 12.38
N ARG A 165 -8.18 12.78 13.36
CA ARG A 165 -8.86 13.92 13.97
C ARG A 165 -9.05 15.08 13.00
N MET A 166 -8.10 15.38 12.12
CA MET A 166 -8.26 16.40 11.09
C MET A 166 -9.47 16.10 10.20
N TYR A 167 -9.57 14.86 9.71
CA TYR A 167 -10.75 14.42 8.97
C TYR A 167 -12.03 14.45 9.81
N MET A 168 -11.98 14.10 11.10
CA MET A 168 -13.14 14.20 11.98
C MET A 168 -13.58 15.66 12.24
N ASP A 169 -12.65 16.59 12.46
CA ASP A 169 -12.96 18.00 12.69
C ASP A 169 -13.60 18.63 11.44
N LEU A 170 -13.10 18.26 10.25
CA LEU A 170 -13.67 18.65 8.95
C LEU A 170 -15.08 18.09 8.75
N SER A 171 -15.32 16.87 9.22
CA SER A 171 -16.52 16.10 8.93
C SER A 171 -17.59 16.24 10.04
N GLY A 172 -17.23 16.73 11.24
CA GLY A 172 -18.13 16.98 12.36
C GLY A 172 -17.92 16.05 13.56
N HIS A 173 -18.16 16.58 14.76
CA HIS A 173 -18.02 15.86 16.03
C HIS A 173 -19.36 15.30 16.51
N GLU A 174 -19.77 14.14 15.99
CA GLU A 174 -20.81 13.35 16.67
C GLU A 174 -20.17 12.20 17.43
N LYS A 175 -20.51 12.08 18.73
CA LYS A 175 -20.09 10.93 19.53
C LYS A 175 -20.76 9.67 18.98
N ILE A 176 -19.94 8.69 18.61
CA ILE A 176 -20.40 7.37 18.18
C ILE A 176 -21.03 6.64 19.37
N ASN A 177 -22.28 6.22 19.20
CA ASN A 177 -22.95 5.31 20.13
C ASN A 177 -22.82 3.87 19.62
N SER A 178 -21.74 3.18 20.01
CA SER A 178 -21.46 1.81 19.56
C SER A 178 -22.59 0.83 19.91
N LYS A 179 -23.27 1.02 21.05
CA LYS A 179 -24.37 0.14 21.48
C LYS A 179 -25.54 0.22 20.51
N GLU A 180 -25.95 1.43 20.15
CA GLU A 180 -27.02 1.66 19.18
C GLU A 180 -26.69 1.05 17.82
N ILE A 181 -25.43 1.16 17.37
CA ILE A 181 -25.00 0.55 16.11
C ILE A 181 -25.06 -0.99 16.21
N TYR A 182 -24.58 -1.57 17.32
CA TYR A 182 -24.64 -3.02 17.49
C TYR A 182 -26.09 -3.53 17.49
N GLU A 183 -27.00 -2.84 18.16
CA GLU A 183 -28.43 -3.15 18.17
C GLU A 183 -29.05 -3.00 16.77
N ARG A 184 -28.75 -1.92 16.04
CA ARG A 184 -29.20 -1.71 14.65
C ARG A 184 -28.88 -2.87 13.72
N TYR A 185 -27.69 -3.46 13.88
CA TYR A 185 -27.24 -4.59 13.07
C TYR A 185 -27.48 -5.96 13.74
N ASN A 186 -28.26 -6.02 14.83
CA ASN A 186 -28.53 -7.24 15.58
C ASN A 186 -27.26 -8.03 15.97
N TYR A 187 -26.19 -7.31 16.31
CA TYR A 187 -24.86 -7.86 16.62
C TYR A 187 -24.32 -8.78 15.51
N ARG A 188 -24.70 -8.56 14.26
CA ARG A 188 -24.26 -9.37 13.11
C ARG A 188 -23.49 -8.53 12.10
N CYS A 189 -22.51 -9.14 11.45
CA CYS A 189 -21.83 -8.54 10.31
C CYS A 189 -22.85 -8.25 9.21
N PHE A 190 -22.95 -7.00 8.77
CA PHE A 190 -23.90 -6.59 7.75
C PHE A 190 -23.76 -7.38 6.43
N LYS A 191 -22.51 -7.65 6.01
CA LYS A 191 -22.21 -8.33 4.74
C LYS A 191 -22.49 -9.84 4.79
N CYS A 192 -21.85 -10.54 5.73
CA CYS A 192 -21.86 -12.02 5.75
C CYS A 192 -22.77 -12.61 6.82
N ASN A 193 -23.50 -11.79 7.58
CA ASN A 193 -24.43 -12.18 8.64
C ASN A 193 -23.81 -12.99 9.81
N LYS A 194 -22.47 -13.04 9.89
CA LYS A 194 -21.74 -13.67 11.00
C LYS A 194 -22.14 -13.03 12.32
N ASP A 195 -22.43 -13.85 13.32
CA ASP A 195 -22.72 -13.42 14.69
C ASP A 195 -21.47 -12.85 15.38
N LEU A 196 -21.60 -11.66 15.95
CA LEU A 196 -20.57 -10.90 16.65
C LEU A 196 -20.97 -10.57 18.10
N SER A 197 -22.08 -11.13 18.61
CA SER A 197 -22.58 -10.90 19.97
C SER A 197 -21.58 -11.34 21.04
N ASN A 198 -20.96 -12.50 20.86
CA ASN A 198 -20.01 -13.12 21.79
C ASN A 198 -18.55 -12.70 21.56
N VAL A 199 -18.31 -11.62 20.80
CA VAL A 199 -16.97 -11.15 20.49
C VAL A 199 -16.55 -10.08 21.50
N GLU A 200 -15.58 -10.41 22.34
CA GLU A 200 -15.07 -9.49 23.36
C GLU A 200 -14.21 -8.36 22.77
N SER A 201 -13.37 -8.69 21.77
CA SER A 201 -12.43 -7.73 21.17
C SER A 201 -13.10 -6.84 20.12
N SER A 202 -12.96 -5.52 20.28
CA SER A 202 -13.42 -4.54 19.28
C SER A 202 -12.75 -4.67 17.91
N ILE A 203 -11.58 -5.32 17.84
CA ILE A 203 -10.85 -5.57 16.57
C ILE A 203 -11.59 -6.59 15.70
N GLU A 204 -12.32 -7.52 16.32
CA GLU A 204 -13.04 -8.58 15.62
C GLU A 204 -14.46 -8.15 15.18
N ARG A 205 -14.95 -7.02 15.75
CA ARG A 205 -16.22 -6.35 15.39
C ARG A 205 -16.01 -4.85 15.05
N PRO A 206 -15.21 -4.52 14.03
CA PRO A 206 -14.96 -3.13 13.65
C PRO A 206 -16.25 -2.40 13.23
N LEU A 207 -16.30 -1.12 13.57
CA LEU A 207 -17.28 -0.17 13.03
C LEU A 207 -16.63 0.53 11.84
N ASP A 208 -17.14 0.25 10.64
CA ASP A 208 -16.65 0.85 9.39
C ASP A 208 -17.53 2.03 8.96
N HIS A 209 -17.01 2.87 8.08
CA HIS A 209 -17.81 3.93 7.47
C HIS A 209 -18.66 3.33 6.32
N THR A 210 -19.97 3.56 6.36
CA THR A 210 -20.87 3.30 5.23
C THR A 210 -20.41 4.09 4.02
N LEU A 211 -20.33 5.42 4.17
CA LEU A 211 -19.75 6.35 3.22
C LEU A 211 -18.32 6.71 3.65
N PRO A 212 -17.29 6.55 2.80
CA PRO A 212 -15.90 6.67 3.20
C PRO A 212 -15.45 8.07 3.66
N VAL A 213 -14.55 8.10 4.65
CA VAL A 213 -13.87 9.33 5.10
C VAL A 213 -13.01 9.99 4.02
N TYR A 214 -12.60 9.22 2.99
CA TYR A 214 -11.93 9.78 1.81
C TYR A 214 -12.77 10.93 1.21
N TYR A 215 -14.09 10.72 1.13
CA TYR A 215 -15.07 11.68 0.63
C TYR A 215 -15.67 12.58 1.74
N LEU A 216 -14.97 12.74 2.86
CA LEU A 216 -15.35 13.63 3.98
C LEU A 216 -16.64 13.23 4.71
N TRP A 217 -17.04 11.96 4.61
CA TRP A 217 -18.12 11.42 5.42
C TRP A 217 -17.56 10.94 6.78
N PRO A 218 -17.96 11.54 7.92
CA PRO A 218 -17.42 11.20 9.24
C PRO A 218 -17.89 9.82 9.68
N LEU A 219 -17.11 9.16 10.56
CA LEU A 219 -17.69 8.07 11.34
C LEU A 219 -18.55 8.67 12.46
N ASN A 220 -19.86 8.51 12.35
CA ASN A 220 -20.81 8.80 13.42
C ASN A 220 -21.79 7.64 13.58
N THR A 221 -22.72 7.75 14.53
CA THR A 221 -23.71 6.70 14.78
C THR A 221 -24.54 6.37 13.55
N LYS A 222 -24.82 7.35 12.67
CA LYS A 222 -25.57 7.15 11.43
C LYS A 222 -24.75 6.44 10.33
N ASN A 223 -23.53 6.90 10.10
CA ASN A 223 -22.63 6.45 9.03
C ASN A 223 -21.78 5.21 9.41
N ALA A 224 -21.96 4.63 10.60
CA ALA A 224 -21.27 3.42 10.99
C ALA A 224 -22.00 2.16 10.52
N THR A 225 -21.25 1.24 9.91
CA THR A 225 -21.69 -0.13 9.59
C THR A 225 -20.93 -1.15 10.44
N LEU A 226 -21.64 -2.10 11.02
CA LEU A 226 -21.03 -3.22 11.76
C LEU A 226 -20.54 -4.30 10.78
N LEU A 227 -19.23 -4.56 10.76
CA LEU A 227 -18.63 -5.63 9.95
C LEU A 227 -17.77 -6.55 10.82
N CYS A 228 -17.56 -7.78 10.34
CA CYS A 228 -16.51 -8.64 10.89
C CYS A 228 -15.15 -8.20 10.32
N ARG A 229 -14.06 -8.57 11.01
CA ARG A 229 -12.69 -8.23 10.60
C ARG A 229 -12.37 -8.56 9.13
N LYS A 230 -12.83 -9.71 8.63
CA LYS A 230 -12.62 -10.13 7.24
C LYS A 230 -13.30 -9.18 6.26
N CYS A 231 -14.62 -9.00 6.38
CA CYS A 231 -15.38 -8.12 5.47
C CYS A 231 -14.95 -6.66 5.56
N ASN A 232 -14.57 -6.18 6.75
CA ASN A 232 -13.99 -4.84 6.90
C ASN A 232 -12.66 -4.68 6.14
N GLY A 233 -11.80 -5.71 6.20
CA GLY A 233 -10.54 -5.74 5.46
C GLY A 233 -10.75 -5.76 3.95
N GLU A 234 -11.75 -6.51 3.47
CA GLU A 234 -12.13 -6.58 2.05
C GLU A 234 -12.74 -5.26 1.55
N LYS A 235 -13.60 -4.61 2.35
CA LYS A 235 -14.21 -3.32 1.97
C LYS A 235 -13.18 -2.20 1.86
N SER A 236 -12.14 -2.18 2.70
CA SER A 236 -10.98 -1.29 2.59
C SER A 236 -11.28 0.21 2.32
N GLY A 237 -12.41 0.74 2.79
CA GLY A 237 -12.79 2.14 2.55
C GLY A 237 -13.38 2.43 1.17
N SER A 238 -13.73 1.40 0.39
CA SER A 238 -14.48 1.51 -0.87
C SER A 238 -15.86 2.11 -0.68
N TRP A 239 -16.36 2.74 -1.76
CA TRP A 239 -17.74 3.22 -1.86
C TRP A 239 -18.73 2.05 -1.85
N PRO A 240 -19.98 2.22 -1.36
CA PRO A 240 -20.93 1.11 -1.23
C PRO A 240 -21.13 0.27 -2.50
N THR A 241 -21.22 0.88 -3.68
CA THR A 241 -21.42 0.17 -4.96
C THR A 241 -20.27 -0.75 -5.37
N GLU A 242 -19.06 -0.52 -4.85
CA GLU A 242 -17.89 -1.36 -5.16
C GLU A 242 -17.85 -2.64 -4.32
N PHE A 243 -18.59 -2.69 -3.20
CA PHE A 243 -18.51 -3.77 -2.22
C PHE A 243 -19.84 -4.47 -1.93
N TYR A 244 -20.94 -3.73 -1.99
CA TYR A 244 -22.28 -4.25 -1.72
C TYR A 244 -23.06 -4.44 -3.02
N ASN A 245 -23.87 -5.50 -3.07
CA ASN A 245 -24.83 -5.67 -4.15
C ASN A 245 -26.07 -4.78 -3.92
N THR A 246 -26.95 -4.68 -4.91
CA THR A 246 -28.12 -3.79 -4.86
C THR A 246 -29.04 -4.06 -3.66
N SER A 247 -29.29 -5.33 -3.31
CA SER A 247 -30.17 -5.67 -2.18
C SER A 247 -29.52 -5.35 -0.83
N GLU A 248 -28.21 -5.48 -0.72
CA GLU A 248 -27.44 -4.97 0.41
C GLU A 248 -27.53 -3.44 0.49
N ILE A 249 -27.34 -2.72 -0.61
CA ILE A 249 -27.44 -1.24 -0.60
C ILE A 249 -28.83 -0.77 -0.15
N GLN A 250 -29.91 -1.43 -0.60
CA GLN A 250 -31.27 -1.14 -0.14
C GLN A 250 -31.42 -1.33 1.37
N ARG A 251 -30.94 -2.47 1.91
CA ARG A 251 -30.95 -2.72 3.36
C ARG A 251 -30.12 -1.68 4.11
N LEU A 252 -28.98 -1.29 3.55
CA LEU A 252 -28.09 -0.30 4.15
C LEU A 252 -28.75 1.09 4.21
N ALA A 253 -29.46 1.49 3.16
CA ALA A 253 -30.25 2.72 3.11
C ALA A 253 -31.28 2.77 4.24
N ILE A 254 -32.02 1.67 4.45
CA ILE A 254 -33.02 1.56 5.52
C ILE A 254 -32.36 1.68 6.90
N LEU A 255 -31.26 0.96 7.14
CA LEU A 255 -30.60 0.94 8.45
C LEU A 255 -29.91 2.26 8.79
N THR A 256 -29.33 2.93 7.81
CA THR A 256 -28.54 4.16 8.03
C THR A 256 -29.34 5.43 7.82
N GLY A 257 -30.49 5.37 7.15
CA GLY A 257 -31.26 6.56 6.77
C GLY A 257 -30.55 7.44 5.73
N PHE A 258 -29.60 6.89 4.96
CA PHE A 258 -29.11 7.51 3.74
C PHE A 258 -30.04 7.18 2.57
N GLY A 259 -30.19 8.13 1.65
CA GLY A 259 -30.96 7.90 0.42
C GLY A 259 -30.34 6.77 -0.40
N PHE A 260 -31.18 5.90 -0.95
CA PHE A 260 -30.73 4.81 -1.82
C PHE A 260 -29.90 5.36 -2.99
N GLU A 261 -30.37 6.43 -3.62
CA GLU A 261 -29.70 7.11 -4.73
C GLU A 261 -28.27 7.56 -4.40
N LEU A 262 -28.03 8.03 -3.17
CA LEU A 262 -26.69 8.40 -2.71
C LEU A 262 -25.79 7.18 -2.59
N LEU A 263 -26.28 6.10 -1.98
CA LEU A 263 -25.50 4.89 -1.77
C LEU A 263 -25.25 4.11 -3.06
N SER A 264 -26.21 4.11 -4.00
CA SER A 264 -26.12 3.44 -5.29
C SER A 264 -25.49 4.30 -6.39
N GLY A 265 -25.31 5.59 -6.13
CA GLY A 265 -24.72 6.55 -7.05
C GLY A 265 -23.19 6.53 -7.07
N PRO A 266 -22.58 7.38 -7.91
CA PRO A 266 -21.14 7.56 -7.92
C PRO A 266 -20.63 8.15 -6.60
N PRO A 267 -19.34 7.96 -6.27
CA PRO A 267 -18.76 8.55 -5.07
C PRO A 267 -18.90 10.07 -5.06
N THR A 268 -19.41 10.60 -3.95
CA THR A 268 -19.67 12.03 -3.76
C THR A 268 -19.14 12.51 -2.43
N TYR A 269 -18.59 13.73 -2.43
CA TYR A 269 -18.13 14.40 -1.22
C TYR A 269 -19.31 14.81 -0.33
N ASN A 270 -19.11 14.72 0.99
CA ASN A 270 -20.10 15.15 1.98
C ASN A 270 -20.44 16.65 1.79
N PRO A 271 -21.68 17.00 1.38
CA PRO A 271 -22.05 18.39 1.13
C PRO A 271 -21.90 19.29 2.36
N GLU A 272 -22.18 18.77 3.56
CA GLU A 272 -22.04 19.54 4.80
C GLU A 272 -20.57 19.89 5.09
N ALA A 273 -19.65 18.99 4.78
CA ALA A 273 -18.22 19.23 4.96
C ALA A 273 -17.69 20.25 3.95
N ILE A 274 -18.16 20.19 2.69
CA ILE A 274 -17.82 21.18 1.66
C ILE A 274 -18.36 22.56 2.02
N ASN A 275 -19.61 22.65 2.50
CA ASN A 275 -20.21 23.89 2.96
C ASN A 275 -19.42 24.49 4.14
N ARG A 276 -19.00 23.66 5.11
CA ARG A 276 -18.13 24.11 6.21
C ARG A 276 -16.77 24.61 5.74
N LEU A 277 -16.18 23.96 4.73
CA LEU A 277 -14.93 24.40 4.12
C LEU A 277 -15.07 25.66 3.24
N SER A 278 -16.28 26.18 3.07
CA SER A 278 -16.52 27.47 2.41
C SER A 278 -16.57 28.63 3.40
N ASP A 279 -16.56 28.35 4.71
CA ASP A 279 -16.53 29.36 5.77
C ASP A 279 -15.07 29.76 6.09
N PRO A 280 -14.71 31.05 5.91
CA PRO A 280 -13.38 31.56 6.23
C PRO A 280 -12.91 31.26 7.66
N GLU A 281 -13.80 31.35 8.65
CA GLU A 281 -13.43 31.14 10.06
C GLU A 281 -13.06 29.68 10.31
N VAL A 282 -13.82 28.75 9.73
CA VAL A 282 -13.55 27.31 9.81
C VAL A 282 -12.24 26.96 9.12
N VAL A 283 -11.99 27.54 7.94
CA VAL A 283 -10.75 27.29 7.20
C VAL A 283 -9.54 27.85 7.96
N ASP A 284 -9.63 29.06 8.50
CA ASP A 284 -8.54 29.67 9.26
C ASP A 284 -8.28 28.92 10.58
N GLU A 285 -9.32 28.49 11.30
CA GLU A 285 -9.17 27.65 12.50
C GLU A 285 -8.51 26.31 12.16
N LEU A 286 -8.92 25.66 11.07
CA LEU A 286 -8.33 24.43 10.58
C LEU A 286 -6.84 24.62 10.29
N LEU A 287 -6.47 25.66 9.55
CA LEU A 287 -5.09 25.98 9.20
C LEU A 287 -4.24 26.28 10.43
N ALA A 288 -4.77 27.04 11.40
CA ALA A 288 -4.09 27.34 12.65
C ALA A 288 -3.85 26.06 13.47
N LYS A 289 -4.91 25.27 13.68
CA LYS A 289 -4.91 24.04 14.47
C LYS A 289 -4.01 22.96 13.89
N TYR A 290 -3.95 22.86 12.56
CA TYR A 290 -3.18 21.86 11.85
C TYR A 290 -1.95 22.42 11.12
N SER A 291 -1.47 23.60 11.50
CA SER A 291 -0.29 24.28 10.92
C SER A 291 0.98 23.41 10.86
N ARG A 292 1.17 22.50 11.81
CA ARG A 292 2.30 21.55 11.84
C ARG A 292 2.17 20.39 10.84
N TYR A 293 0.98 20.20 10.26
CA TYR A 293 0.62 19.14 9.32
C TYR A 293 0.13 19.71 7.99
N LEU A 294 0.58 20.91 7.63
CA LEU A 294 0.10 21.64 6.47
C LEU A 294 0.23 20.85 5.16
N GLY A 295 1.24 19.98 5.02
CA GLY A 295 1.35 19.08 3.86
C GLY A 295 0.17 18.11 3.69
N GLU A 296 -0.50 17.69 4.76
CA GLU A 296 -1.72 16.88 4.65
C GLU A 296 -2.94 17.73 4.29
N ILE A 297 -2.98 18.99 4.71
CA ILE A 297 -4.02 19.96 4.32
C ILE A 297 -3.87 20.31 2.83
N ILE A 298 -2.64 20.51 2.34
CA ILE A 298 -2.34 20.73 0.93
C ILE A 298 -2.83 19.55 0.07
N LYS A 299 -2.54 18.31 0.48
CA LYS A 299 -3.04 17.11 -0.22
C LYS A 299 -4.56 17.09 -0.28
N LEU A 300 -5.23 17.43 0.83
CA LEU A 300 -6.68 17.52 0.86
C LEU A 300 -7.20 18.60 -0.10
N ARG A 301 -6.62 19.81 -0.07
CA ARG A 301 -6.97 20.92 -0.97
C ARG A 301 -6.79 20.51 -2.43
N ASN A 302 -5.63 19.97 -2.78
CA ASN A 302 -5.31 19.58 -4.15
C ASN A 302 -6.23 18.47 -4.66
N ARG A 303 -6.61 17.53 -3.78
CA ARG A 303 -7.59 16.50 -4.12
C ARG A 303 -8.98 17.09 -4.41
N LEU A 304 -9.49 17.96 -3.55
CA LEU A 304 -10.80 18.60 -3.75
C LEU A 304 -10.80 19.47 -5.01
N LEU A 305 -9.72 20.22 -5.25
CA LEU A 305 -9.58 21.04 -6.44
C LEU A 305 -9.53 20.18 -7.72
N LYS A 306 -8.80 19.05 -7.70
CA LYS A 306 -8.69 18.15 -8.85
C LYS A 306 -9.99 17.41 -9.16
N GLU A 307 -10.67 16.89 -8.14
CA GLU A 307 -11.82 16.01 -8.33
C GLU A 307 -13.15 16.76 -8.50
N ILE A 308 -13.32 17.91 -7.83
CA ILE A 308 -14.59 18.67 -7.84
C ILE A 308 -14.41 20.17 -8.10
N GLY A 309 -13.21 20.63 -8.45
CA GLY A 309 -12.95 22.05 -8.73
C GLY A 309 -13.00 22.96 -7.50
N PHE A 310 -13.01 22.39 -6.29
CA PHE A 310 -13.20 23.15 -5.06
C PHE A 310 -11.88 23.46 -4.36
N ASP A 311 -11.50 24.74 -4.34
CA ASP A 311 -10.34 25.23 -3.60
C ASP A 311 -10.78 25.91 -2.30
N PHE A 312 -10.58 25.27 -1.15
CA PHE A 312 -10.95 25.90 0.12
C PHE A 312 -9.90 26.90 0.64
N PHE A 313 -8.69 26.95 0.05
CA PHE A 313 -7.69 27.96 0.45
C PHE A 313 -8.12 29.37 0.07
N GLN A 314 -8.96 29.52 -0.97
CA GLN A 314 -9.47 30.83 -1.40
C GLN A 314 -10.34 31.52 -0.34
N TYR A 315 -10.91 30.75 0.60
CA TYR A 315 -11.74 31.29 1.67
C TYR A 315 -10.93 31.67 2.91
N SER A 316 -9.67 31.25 3.02
CA SER A 316 -8.81 31.61 4.15
C SER A 316 -8.42 33.09 4.12
N LYS A 317 -8.46 33.76 5.27
CA LYS A 317 -7.94 35.13 5.43
C LYS A 317 -6.51 35.15 5.95
N THR A 318 -6.02 34.02 6.48
CA THR A 318 -4.74 33.95 7.20
C THR A 318 -3.65 33.18 6.46
N ILE A 319 -3.98 32.43 5.41
CA ILE A 319 -2.99 31.63 4.68
C ILE A 319 -1.98 32.51 3.94
N SER A 320 -0.69 32.22 4.14
CA SER A 320 0.39 32.91 3.43
C SER A 320 0.48 32.46 1.97
N SER A 321 0.80 33.40 1.08
CA SER A 321 1.03 33.14 -0.36
C SER A 321 2.06 32.04 -0.61
N VAL A 322 3.10 31.94 0.23
CA VAL A 322 4.13 30.90 0.15
C VAL A 322 3.53 29.49 0.21
N TRP A 323 2.49 29.29 1.02
CA TRP A 323 1.83 27.99 1.17
C TRP A 323 0.88 27.69 0.04
N VAL A 324 0.24 28.71 -0.53
CA VAL A 324 -0.57 28.59 -1.74
C VAL A 324 0.32 28.21 -2.94
N ASP A 325 1.48 28.85 -3.07
CA ASP A 325 2.46 28.55 -4.13
C ASP A 325 3.00 27.13 -4.00
N LEU A 326 3.32 26.68 -2.78
CA LEU A 326 3.71 25.30 -2.52
C LEU A 326 2.61 24.32 -2.92
N ALA A 327 1.37 24.59 -2.53
CA ALA A 327 0.23 23.74 -2.86
C ALA A 327 0.02 23.63 -4.38
N ASN A 328 0.10 24.75 -5.10
CA ASN A 328 -0.02 24.80 -6.55
C ASN A 328 1.14 24.08 -7.25
N LYS A 329 2.36 24.13 -6.69
CA LYS A 329 3.50 23.37 -7.22
C LYS A 329 3.29 21.86 -7.08
N GLU A 330 2.69 21.41 -5.97
CA GLU A 330 2.35 20.00 -5.71
C GLU A 330 1.08 19.52 -6.43
N LEU A 331 0.34 20.41 -7.10
CA LEU A 331 -0.86 20.05 -7.88
C LEU A 331 -0.51 19.44 -9.25
N LYS A 332 0.72 19.69 -9.75
CA LYS A 332 1.28 19.08 -10.96
C LYS A 332 1.49 17.59 -10.78
#